data_AF-A0A835P594-F1
#
_entry.id   AF-A0A835P594-F1
#
_cell.length_a   1.000
_cell.length_b   1.000
_cell.length_c   1.000
_cell.angle_alpha   90.00
_cell.angle_beta   90.00
_cell.angle_gamma   90.00
#
_symmetry.space_group_name_H-M   'P 1'
#
loop_
_entity.id
_entity.type
_entity.pdbx_description
1 polymer ?
#
loop_
_entity_poly.entity_id
_entity_poly.type
_entity_poly.pdbx_seq_one_letter_code
_entity_poly.pdbx_strand_id
1 'polypeptide(L)'
;ILSEEMEVLGDKLEWLNRTEPEVLLDKNIDLQEKTKLSDSLQSLNVFREVPDKVRELEAFVGKSRLTKTKPPVEKLKNQWDNTQHSVEVRQQQLKYMLTDSLQWHEQRQEMEHLMEQCEIRLRMLLQAPKEMLAKQIAESKDLHRGDITVAAFNDLSNKLLREYRDDDSRKVKETTDQMNTCWVNLNQRAVDRQNFLETEMKTVQASHKDLESFLKWLQEAETTVNVLADASDRENAAQDTVCIRELRKQMQVRN
;
A
#
# COMPACT_ATOMS: atom_id res chain seq x y z
N ILE A 1 -28.47 -24.37 -50.11
CA ILE A 1 -27.36 -25.00 -49.35
C ILE A 1 -26.22 -24.01 -49.14
N LEU A 2 -25.24 -23.85 -50.04
CA LEU A 2 -24.11 -22.90 -49.81
C LEU A 2 -24.52 -21.43 -49.66
N SER A 3 -25.51 -20.97 -50.42
CA SER A 3 -26.03 -19.60 -50.30
C SER A 3 -26.77 -19.38 -48.99
N GLU A 4 -27.54 -20.37 -48.51
CA GLU A 4 -28.24 -20.32 -47.22
C GLU A 4 -27.25 -20.43 -46.06
N GLU A 5 -26.19 -21.24 -46.18
CA GLU A 5 -25.14 -21.33 -45.17
C GLU A 5 -24.30 -20.03 -45.10
N MET A 6 -24.04 -19.38 -46.24
CA MET A 6 -23.39 -18.07 -46.29
C MET A 6 -24.28 -16.95 -45.75
N GLU A 7 -25.59 -17.02 -45.96
CA GLU A 7 -26.57 -16.09 -45.38
C GLU A 7 -26.64 -16.28 -43.86
N VAL A 8 -26.68 -17.52 -43.37
CA VAL A 8 -26.60 -17.84 -41.93
C VAL A 8 -25.27 -17.43 -41.30
N LEU A 9 -24.15 -17.53 -42.02
CA LEU A 9 -22.84 -17.03 -41.58
C LEU A 9 -22.77 -15.51 -41.60
N GLY A 10 -23.38 -14.86 -42.59
CA GLY A 10 -23.54 -13.41 -42.68
C GLY A 10 -24.38 -12.86 -41.53
N ASP A 11 -25.52 -13.49 -41.24
CA ASP A 11 -26.41 -13.15 -40.13
C ASP A 11 -25.73 -13.39 -38.78
N LYS A 12 -24.90 -14.44 -38.65
CA LYS A 12 -24.08 -14.68 -37.44
C LYS A 12 -22.96 -13.67 -37.28
N LEU A 13 -22.37 -13.19 -38.37
CA LEU A 13 -21.34 -12.15 -38.36
C LEU A 13 -21.94 -10.79 -38.05
N GLU A 14 -23.10 -10.46 -38.61
CA GLU A 14 -23.87 -9.28 -38.23
C GLU A 14 -24.33 -9.36 -36.77
N TRP A 15 -24.78 -10.53 -36.30
CA TRP A 15 -25.10 -10.74 -34.89
C TRP A 15 -23.87 -10.53 -34.00
N LEU A 16 -22.71 -11.12 -34.34
CA LEU A 16 -21.46 -10.89 -33.61
C LEU A 16 -21.05 -9.41 -33.59
N ASN A 17 -21.10 -8.71 -34.72
CA ASN A 17 -20.76 -7.28 -34.82
C ASN A 17 -21.78 -6.37 -34.12
N ARG A 18 -23.05 -6.79 -34.02
CA ARG A 18 -24.14 -6.02 -33.38
C ARG A 18 -24.23 -6.32 -31.88
N THR A 19 -23.81 -7.50 -31.45
CA THR A 19 -23.77 -7.94 -30.05
C THR A 19 -22.41 -7.64 -29.41
N GLU A 20 -21.34 -7.39 -30.19
CA GLU A 20 -20.02 -6.93 -29.72
C GLU A 20 -20.09 -5.68 -28.82
N PRO A 21 -20.82 -4.61 -29.19
CA PRO A 21 -20.95 -3.44 -28.34
C PRO A 21 -21.72 -3.75 -27.06
N GLU A 22 -22.73 -4.61 -27.11
CA GLU A 22 -23.56 -4.98 -25.94
C GLU A 22 -22.81 -5.90 -24.96
N VAL A 23 -21.96 -6.80 -25.46
CA VAL A 23 -21.08 -7.66 -24.63
C VAL A 23 -19.91 -6.86 -24.02
N LEU A 24 -19.52 -5.75 -24.64
CA LEU A 24 -18.54 -4.79 -24.13
C LEU A 24 -19.16 -3.62 -23.34
N LEU A 25 -20.48 -3.52 -23.24
CA LEU A 25 -21.17 -2.41 -22.56
C LEU A 25 -21.75 -2.74 -21.19
N ASP A 26 -21.79 -4.01 -20.74
CA ASP A 26 -22.37 -4.29 -19.43
C ASP A 26 -21.37 -4.20 -18.28
N LYS A 27 -21.82 -3.49 -17.25
CA LYS A 27 -21.02 -2.89 -16.21
C LYS A 27 -20.62 -3.96 -15.19
N ASN A 28 -19.36 -3.88 -14.74
CA ASN A 28 -18.89 -4.37 -13.44
C ASN A 28 -18.31 -5.80 -13.40
N ILE A 29 -17.19 -6.03 -14.11
CA ILE A 29 -16.47 -7.31 -14.07
C ILE A 29 -15.80 -7.58 -12.72
N ASP A 30 -16.53 -8.31 -11.87
CA ASP A 30 -16.08 -9.05 -10.70
C ASP A 30 -15.34 -10.36 -11.09
N LEU A 31 -14.64 -11.00 -10.14
CA LEU A 31 -13.91 -12.26 -10.32
C LEU A 31 -14.79 -13.37 -10.95
N GLN A 32 -16.09 -13.35 -10.65
CA GLN A 32 -17.11 -14.24 -11.21
C GLN A 32 -17.36 -14.02 -12.71
N GLU A 33 -17.25 -12.78 -13.19
CA GLU A 33 -17.41 -12.46 -14.62
C GLU A 33 -16.13 -12.81 -15.39
N LYS A 34 -14.96 -12.68 -14.75
CA LYS A 34 -13.68 -13.17 -15.31
C LYS A 34 -13.65 -14.67 -15.52
N THR A 35 -14.21 -15.45 -14.60
CA THR A 35 -14.32 -16.91 -14.75
C THR A 35 -15.30 -17.29 -15.86
N LYS A 36 -16.46 -16.61 -15.95
CA LYS A 36 -17.40 -16.79 -17.06
C LYS A 36 -16.80 -16.43 -18.42
N LEU A 37 -15.98 -15.38 -18.49
CA LEU A 37 -15.26 -15.00 -19.70
C LEU A 37 -14.20 -16.04 -20.09
N SER A 38 -13.48 -16.60 -19.12
CA SER A 38 -12.56 -17.72 -19.35
C SER A 38 -13.28 -18.94 -19.94
N ASP A 39 -14.42 -19.33 -19.36
CA ASP A 39 -15.23 -20.45 -19.86
C ASP A 39 -15.80 -20.18 -21.26
N SER A 40 -16.25 -18.95 -21.50
CA SER A 40 -16.76 -18.51 -22.81
C SER A 40 -15.67 -18.52 -23.88
N LEU A 41 -14.46 -18.03 -23.57
CA LEU A 41 -13.30 -18.08 -24.48
C LEU A 41 -12.83 -19.51 -24.77
N GLN A 42 -13.00 -20.43 -23.81
CA GLN A 42 -12.72 -21.85 -24.02
C GLN A 42 -13.75 -22.51 -24.95
N SER A 43 -15.01 -22.07 -24.90
CA SER A 43 -16.07 -22.51 -25.82
C SER A 43 -15.92 -21.95 -27.24
N LEU A 44 -15.28 -20.79 -27.41
CA LEU A 44 -15.04 -20.14 -28.71
C LEU A 44 -13.98 -20.86 -29.58
N ASN A 45 -13.28 -21.88 -29.04
CA ASN A 45 -12.34 -22.71 -29.81
C ASN A 45 -13.00 -23.56 -30.93
N VAL A 46 -14.32 -23.45 -31.13
CA VAL A 46 -15.10 -24.16 -32.16
C VAL A 46 -14.86 -23.62 -33.58
N PHE A 47 -14.22 -22.45 -33.75
CA PHE A 47 -13.94 -21.87 -35.08
C PHE A 47 -12.91 -22.61 -35.95
N ARG A 48 -12.29 -23.68 -35.43
CA ARG A 48 -11.31 -24.49 -36.17
C ARG A 48 -11.93 -25.31 -37.32
N GLU A 49 -13.24 -25.55 -37.32
CA GLU A 49 -13.90 -26.43 -38.29
C GLU A 49 -14.25 -25.76 -39.64
N VAL A 50 -14.32 -24.42 -39.68
CA VAL A 50 -14.72 -23.66 -40.88
C VAL A 50 -13.63 -23.62 -41.97
N PRO A 51 -12.33 -23.47 -41.66
CA PRO A 51 -11.25 -23.55 -42.65
C PRO A 51 -11.19 -24.90 -43.39
N ASP A 52 -11.51 -26.00 -42.72
CA ASP A 52 -11.56 -27.33 -43.35
C ASP A 52 -12.72 -27.42 -44.35
N LYS A 53 -13.87 -26.82 -44.03
CA LYS A 53 -15.04 -26.70 -44.92
C LYS A 53 -14.77 -25.80 -46.13
N VAL A 54 -14.06 -24.68 -45.97
CA VAL A 54 -13.64 -23.81 -47.08
C VAL A 54 -12.67 -24.54 -48.02
N ARG A 55 -11.73 -25.32 -47.48
CA ARG A 55 -10.82 -26.17 -48.28
C ARG A 55 -11.57 -27.25 -49.07
N GLU A 56 -12.61 -27.83 -48.46
CA GLU A 56 -13.53 -28.78 -49.10
C GLU A 56 -14.27 -28.14 -50.28
N LEU A 57 -14.72 -26.89 -50.13
CA LEU A 57 -15.41 -26.12 -51.15
C LEU A 57 -14.49 -25.65 -52.28
N GLU A 58 -13.25 -25.23 -51.97
CA GLU A 58 -12.22 -24.92 -52.98
C GLU A 58 -11.89 -26.16 -53.83
N ALA A 59 -11.79 -27.34 -53.21
CA ALA A 59 -11.60 -28.60 -53.91
C ALA A 59 -12.80 -28.97 -54.80
N PHE A 60 -14.02 -28.61 -54.40
CA PHE A 60 -15.25 -28.82 -55.17
C PHE A 60 -15.37 -27.84 -56.35
N VAL A 61 -15.06 -26.56 -56.14
CA VAL A 61 -15.05 -25.52 -57.18
C VAL A 61 -13.92 -25.73 -58.17
N GLY A 62 -12.75 -26.21 -57.75
CA GLY A 62 -11.64 -26.58 -58.65
C GLY A 62 -11.94 -27.76 -59.58
N LYS A 63 -12.84 -28.67 -59.16
CA LYS A 63 -13.31 -29.80 -59.98
C LYS A 63 -14.40 -29.40 -60.98
N SER A 64 -15.17 -28.36 -60.67
CA SER A 64 -16.22 -27.83 -61.55
C SER A 64 -15.62 -26.76 -62.47
N ARG A 65 -15.56 -27.00 -63.80
CA ARG A 65 -15.01 -26.04 -64.79
C ARG A 65 -15.88 -24.77 -64.95
N LEU A 66 -16.10 -24.00 -63.90
CA LEU A 66 -16.86 -22.73 -63.90
C LEU A 66 -15.90 -21.56 -63.67
N THR A 67 -15.35 -21.02 -64.74
CA THR A 67 -14.28 -20.00 -64.73
C THR A 67 -14.79 -18.55 -64.58
N LYS A 68 -15.83 -18.28 -63.79
CA LYS A 68 -16.37 -16.90 -63.64
C LYS A 68 -16.53 -16.38 -62.21
N THR A 69 -16.15 -17.13 -61.17
CA THR A 69 -16.39 -16.75 -59.75
C THR A 69 -15.12 -16.73 -58.87
N LYS A 70 -13.93 -16.54 -59.44
CA LYS A 70 -12.67 -16.46 -58.66
C LYS A 70 -12.55 -15.24 -57.72
N PRO A 71 -12.84 -13.99 -58.14
CA PRO A 71 -12.58 -12.81 -57.28
C PRO A 71 -13.44 -12.69 -56.01
N PRO A 72 -14.71 -13.14 -55.95
CA PRO A 72 -15.51 -13.12 -54.72
C PRO A 72 -14.98 -14.07 -53.64
N VAL A 73 -14.53 -15.27 -54.02
CA VAL A 73 -14.06 -16.30 -53.08
C VAL A 73 -12.75 -15.87 -52.42
N GLU A 74 -11.84 -15.28 -53.18
CA GLU A 74 -10.55 -14.81 -52.67
C GLU A 74 -10.69 -13.60 -51.74
N LYS A 75 -11.65 -12.70 -52.02
CA LYS A 75 -12.01 -11.59 -51.12
C LYS A 75 -12.63 -12.09 -49.81
N LEU A 76 -13.52 -13.08 -49.88
CA LEU A 76 -14.14 -13.71 -48.70
C LEU A 76 -13.10 -14.43 -47.84
N LYS A 77 -12.16 -15.14 -48.47
CA LYS A 77 -11.04 -15.79 -47.80
C LYS A 77 -10.16 -14.79 -47.05
N ASN A 78 -9.77 -13.70 -47.72
CA ASN A 78 -8.97 -12.65 -47.09
C ASN A 78 -9.72 -11.97 -45.92
N GLN A 79 -11.03 -11.75 -46.05
CA GLN A 79 -11.85 -11.22 -44.95
C GLN A 79 -11.93 -12.19 -43.78
N TRP A 80 -12.12 -13.48 -44.05
CA TRP A 80 -12.10 -14.52 -43.03
C TRP A 80 -10.75 -14.58 -42.31
N ASP A 81 -9.65 -14.64 -43.04
CA ASP A 81 -8.30 -14.70 -42.49
C ASP A 81 -8.01 -13.48 -41.60
N ASN A 82 -8.44 -12.28 -42.02
CA ASN A 82 -8.31 -11.05 -41.23
C ASN A 82 -9.15 -11.09 -39.94
N THR A 83 -10.40 -11.53 -40.02
CA THR A 83 -11.30 -11.63 -38.84
C THR A 83 -10.78 -12.70 -37.88
N GLN A 84 -10.39 -13.86 -38.38
CA GLN A 84 -9.82 -14.95 -37.60
C GLN A 84 -8.55 -14.50 -36.87
N HIS A 85 -7.64 -13.84 -37.58
CA HIS A 85 -6.43 -13.27 -36.97
C HIS A 85 -6.76 -12.25 -35.87
N SER A 86 -7.73 -11.36 -36.12
CA SER A 86 -8.17 -10.36 -35.12
C SER A 86 -8.76 -11.02 -33.87
N VAL A 87 -9.56 -12.08 -34.05
CA VAL A 87 -10.13 -12.87 -32.94
C VAL A 87 -9.02 -13.56 -32.13
N GLU A 88 -8.04 -14.17 -32.80
CA GLU A 88 -6.90 -14.82 -32.14
C GLU A 88 -6.07 -13.82 -31.31
N VAL A 89 -5.78 -12.64 -31.88
CA VAL A 89 -5.07 -11.57 -31.18
C VAL A 89 -5.86 -11.10 -29.95
N ARG A 90 -7.17 -10.89 -30.10
CA ARG A 90 -8.03 -10.48 -28.98
C ARG A 90 -8.13 -11.55 -27.90
N GLN A 91 -8.25 -12.82 -28.28
CA GLN A 91 -8.25 -13.94 -27.33
C GLN A 91 -6.94 -13.98 -26.53
N GLN A 92 -5.80 -13.73 -27.18
CA GLN A 92 -4.52 -13.68 -26.52
C GLN A 92 -4.39 -12.47 -25.58
N GLN A 93 -4.89 -11.30 -25.97
CA GLN A 93 -4.94 -10.11 -25.12
C GLN A 93 -5.78 -10.36 -23.85
N LEU A 94 -6.96 -10.97 -24.00
CA LEU A 94 -7.82 -11.31 -22.87
C LEU A 94 -7.16 -12.28 -21.89
N LYS A 95 -6.40 -13.26 -22.39
CA LYS A 95 -5.61 -14.16 -21.53
C LYS A 95 -4.57 -13.40 -20.71
N TYR A 96 -3.82 -12.48 -21.32
CA TYR A 96 -2.84 -11.65 -20.60
C TYR A 96 -3.52 -10.73 -19.58
N MET A 97 -4.62 -10.08 -19.96
CA MET A 97 -5.40 -9.21 -19.08
C MET A 97 -5.93 -9.96 -17.85
N LEU A 98 -6.37 -11.20 -18.03
CA LEU A 98 -6.80 -12.06 -16.93
C LEU A 98 -5.65 -12.39 -15.98
N THR A 99 -4.48 -12.77 -16.50
CA THR A 99 -3.30 -13.05 -15.68
C THR A 99 -2.85 -11.82 -14.89
N ASP A 100 -2.71 -10.67 -15.55
CA ASP A 100 -2.30 -9.42 -14.90
C ASP A 100 -3.31 -8.97 -13.84
N SER A 101 -4.61 -9.15 -14.13
CA SER A 101 -5.69 -8.85 -13.20
C SER A 101 -5.67 -9.71 -11.94
N LEU A 102 -5.33 -11.00 -12.06
CA LEU A 102 -5.24 -11.92 -10.92
C LEU A 102 -4.04 -11.52 -10.04
N GLN A 103 -2.89 -11.25 -10.66
CA GLN A 103 -1.72 -10.76 -9.93
C GLN A 103 -2.01 -9.42 -9.24
N TRP A 104 -2.75 -8.52 -9.90
CA TRP A 104 -3.13 -7.24 -9.30
C TRP A 104 -4.01 -7.43 -8.08
N HIS A 105 -4.93 -8.39 -8.14
CA HIS A 105 -5.77 -8.74 -7.01
C HIS A 105 -4.95 -9.29 -5.83
N GLU A 106 -3.96 -10.15 -6.08
CA GLU A 106 -3.06 -10.67 -5.04
C GLU A 106 -2.23 -9.55 -4.40
N GLN A 107 -1.63 -8.66 -5.21
CA GLN A 107 -0.88 -7.50 -4.70
C GLN A 107 -1.77 -6.54 -3.91
N ARG A 108 -3.03 -6.37 -4.34
CA ARG A 108 -4.04 -5.58 -3.63
C ARG A 108 -4.27 -6.15 -2.22
N GLN A 109 -4.47 -7.47 -2.11
CA GLN A 109 -4.67 -8.12 -0.81
C GLN A 109 -3.44 -8.02 0.08
N GLU A 110 -2.24 -8.15 -0.48
CA GLU A 110 -0.99 -7.97 0.26
C GLU A 110 -0.87 -6.55 0.84
N MET A 111 -1.23 -5.53 0.04
CA MET A 111 -1.25 -4.14 0.50
C MET A 111 -2.34 -3.88 1.54
N GLU A 112 -3.53 -4.49 1.41
CA GLU A 112 -4.58 -4.43 2.44
C GLU A 112 -4.10 -5.02 3.76
N HIS A 113 -3.46 -6.18 3.73
CA HIS A 113 -2.91 -6.83 4.91
C HIS A 113 -1.81 -6.01 5.57
N LEU A 114 -0.90 -5.44 4.78
CA LEU A 114 0.13 -4.53 5.26
C LEU A 114 -0.48 -3.32 5.97
N MET A 115 -1.49 -2.68 5.37
CA MET A 115 -2.18 -1.54 5.98
C MET A 115 -2.85 -1.91 7.30
N GLU A 116 -3.49 -3.08 7.37
CA GLU A 116 -4.10 -3.58 8.61
C GLU A 116 -3.05 -3.79 9.71
N GLN A 117 -1.92 -4.43 9.40
CA GLN A 117 -0.83 -4.64 10.35
C GLN A 117 -0.26 -3.32 10.86
N CYS A 118 -0.05 -2.35 9.97
CA CYS A 118 0.41 -1.01 10.33
C CYS A 118 -0.59 -0.28 11.24
N GLU A 119 -1.90 -0.37 10.96
CA GLU A 119 -2.95 0.22 11.81
C GLU A 119 -3.02 -0.44 13.20
N ILE A 120 -2.88 -1.76 13.28
CA ILE A 120 -2.81 -2.48 14.57
C ILE A 120 -1.58 -2.00 15.36
N ARG A 121 -0.41 -1.92 14.73
CA ARG A 121 0.80 -1.46 15.40
C ARG A 121 0.71 -0.01 15.87
N LEU A 122 0.14 0.87 15.04
CA LEU A 122 -0.09 2.26 15.44
C LEU A 122 -1.02 2.34 16.66
N ARG A 123 -2.10 1.54 16.70
CA ARG A 123 -2.99 1.43 17.86
C ARG A 123 -2.27 0.94 19.12
N MET A 124 -1.39 -0.06 19.00
CA MET A 124 -0.60 -0.54 20.14
C MET A 124 0.34 0.55 20.68
N LEU A 125 1.02 1.29 19.80
CA LEU A 125 1.90 2.40 20.18
C LEU A 125 1.15 3.56 20.85
N LEU A 126 -0.12 3.77 20.51
CA LEU A 126 -0.95 4.78 21.16
C LEU A 126 -1.33 4.39 22.61
N GLN A 127 -1.44 3.08 22.89
CA GLN A 127 -1.82 2.58 24.21
C GLN A 127 -0.62 2.27 25.12
N ALA A 128 0.60 2.25 24.57
CA ALA A 128 1.78 1.84 25.31
C ALA A 128 2.20 2.85 26.42
N PRO A 129 2.69 2.38 27.59
CA PRO A 129 3.07 3.24 28.71
C PRO A 129 4.18 4.25 28.37
N LYS A 130 4.10 5.45 28.93
CA LYS A 130 5.04 6.57 28.69
C LYS A 130 6.49 6.27 29.11
N GLU A 131 6.73 5.30 29.99
CA GLU A 131 8.08 4.92 30.43
C GLU A 131 8.88 4.20 29.33
N MET A 132 8.22 3.80 28.24
CA MET A 132 8.84 3.08 27.12
C MET A 132 9.12 3.98 25.90
N LEU A 133 9.16 5.30 26.05
CA LEU A 133 9.30 6.28 24.94
C LEU A 133 10.43 5.92 23.96
N ALA A 134 11.62 5.57 24.45
CA ALA A 134 12.75 5.20 23.58
C ALA A 134 12.49 3.93 22.75
N LYS A 135 11.80 2.94 23.32
CA LYS A 135 11.41 1.71 22.63
C LYS A 135 10.27 1.97 21.64
N GLN A 136 9.29 2.80 22.01
CA GLN A 136 8.21 3.22 21.11
C GLN A 136 8.75 3.97 19.88
N ILE A 137 9.74 4.86 20.07
CA ILE A 137 10.42 5.60 18.99
C ILE A 137 11.16 4.67 18.02
N ALA A 138 11.71 3.55 18.51
CA ALA A 138 12.36 2.56 17.64
C ALA A 138 11.33 1.73 16.86
N GLU A 139 10.27 1.28 17.53
CA GLU A 139 9.19 0.48 16.93
C GLU A 139 8.35 1.28 15.91
N SER A 140 8.26 2.60 16.04
CA SER A 140 7.58 3.47 15.09
C SER A 140 8.37 3.69 13.79
N LYS A 141 9.71 3.63 13.82
CA LYS A 141 10.55 3.72 12.62
C LYS A 141 10.33 2.54 11.67
N ASP A 142 10.09 1.36 12.23
CA ASP A 142 9.83 0.15 11.46
C ASP A 142 8.47 0.16 10.72
N LEU A 143 7.58 1.15 10.92
CA LEU A 143 6.35 1.31 10.10
C LEU A 143 6.64 1.69 8.64
N HIS A 144 7.84 2.17 8.34
CA HIS A 144 8.22 2.60 6.99
C HIS A 144 8.65 1.46 6.04
N ARG A 145 8.45 0.19 6.42
CA ARG A 145 8.86 -0.97 5.61
C ARG A 145 7.90 -1.34 4.48
N GLY A 146 6.77 -0.65 4.34
CA GLY A 146 5.72 -0.97 3.37
C GLY A 146 5.99 -0.56 1.93
N ASP A 147 7.01 0.24 1.67
CA ASP A 147 7.22 0.90 0.37
C ASP A 147 7.39 -0.08 -0.80
N ILE A 148 7.97 -1.26 -0.55
CA ILE A 148 8.16 -2.29 -1.58
C ILE A 148 6.82 -2.85 -2.05
N THR A 149 5.92 -3.17 -1.12
CA THR A 149 4.57 -3.69 -1.42
C THR A 149 3.75 -2.64 -2.17
N VAL A 150 3.82 -1.39 -1.72
CA VAL A 150 3.11 -0.27 -2.37
C VAL A 150 3.66 -0.01 -3.78
N ALA A 151 4.97 -0.07 -3.98
CA ALA A 151 5.58 0.05 -5.29
C ALA A 151 5.13 -1.08 -6.23
N ALA A 152 5.17 -2.34 -5.79
CA ALA A 152 4.73 -3.48 -6.59
C ALA A 152 3.25 -3.39 -6.99
N PHE A 153 2.38 -3.00 -6.06
CA PHE A 153 0.96 -2.75 -6.34
C PHE A 153 0.77 -1.63 -7.37
N ASN A 154 1.48 -0.50 -7.21
CA ASN A 154 1.36 0.64 -8.12
C ASN A 154 1.91 0.34 -9.51
N ASP A 155 3.01 -0.40 -9.62
CA ASP A 155 3.59 -0.79 -10.91
C ASP A 155 2.61 -1.65 -11.71
N LEU A 156 1.96 -2.62 -11.05
CA LEU A 156 0.98 -3.49 -11.71
C LEU A 156 -0.32 -2.74 -12.05
N SER A 157 -0.75 -1.83 -11.18
CA SER A 157 -1.89 -0.94 -11.47
C SER A 157 -1.64 -0.08 -12.70
N ASN A 158 -0.46 0.54 -12.78
CA ASN A 158 -0.05 1.38 -13.91
C ASN A 158 0.13 0.55 -15.20
N LYS A 159 0.63 -0.69 -15.09
CA LYS A 159 0.68 -1.62 -16.21
C LYS A 159 -0.72 -1.86 -16.78
N LEU A 160 -1.69 -2.22 -15.92
CA LEU A 160 -3.07 -2.48 -16.33
C LEU A 160 -3.70 -1.25 -17.03
N LEU A 161 -3.53 -0.06 -16.44
CA LEU A 161 -4.06 1.19 -17.00
C LEU A 161 -3.43 1.59 -18.33
N ARG A 162 -2.18 1.19 -18.58
CA ARG A 162 -1.46 1.50 -19.82
C ARG A 162 -1.76 0.50 -20.93
N GLU A 163 -1.71 -0.79 -20.63
CA GLU A 163 -1.79 -1.89 -21.60
C GLU A 163 -3.23 -2.24 -22.00
N TYR A 164 -4.20 -1.93 -21.13
CA TYR A 164 -5.63 -2.19 -21.36
C TYR A 164 -6.45 -0.89 -21.31
N ARG A 165 -5.87 0.21 -21.82
CA ARG A 165 -6.52 1.55 -21.82
C ARG A 165 -7.79 1.62 -22.66
N ASP A 166 -7.90 0.74 -23.66
CA ASP A 166 -9.05 0.63 -24.56
C ASP A 166 -10.13 -0.30 -23.98
N ASP A 167 -9.84 -0.98 -22.86
CA ASP A 167 -10.78 -1.76 -22.04
C ASP A 167 -11.23 -0.95 -20.78
N ASP A 168 -12.28 -1.39 -20.09
CA ASP A 168 -12.72 -0.72 -18.85
C ASP A 168 -11.74 -0.97 -17.69
N SER A 169 -11.02 0.08 -17.32
CA SER A 169 -10.01 0.07 -16.25
C SER A 169 -10.37 1.00 -15.09
N ARG A 170 -11.60 1.53 -15.03
CA ARG A 170 -12.03 2.50 -14.00
C ARG A 170 -11.89 1.97 -12.58
N LYS A 171 -12.31 0.72 -12.34
CA LYS A 171 -12.21 0.10 -11.01
C LYS A 171 -10.76 -0.07 -10.54
N VAL A 172 -9.84 -0.39 -11.46
CA VAL A 172 -8.40 -0.46 -11.15
C VAL A 172 -7.92 0.91 -10.69
N LYS A 173 -8.26 1.96 -11.44
CA LYS A 173 -7.90 3.34 -11.09
C LYS A 173 -8.49 3.76 -9.74
N GLU A 174 -9.80 3.64 -9.57
CA GLU A 174 -10.51 4.04 -8.34
C GLU A 174 -9.96 3.30 -7.10
N THR A 175 -9.75 1.98 -7.20
CA THR A 175 -9.18 1.19 -6.11
C THR A 175 -7.74 1.60 -5.81
N THR A 176 -6.94 1.84 -6.85
CA THR A 176 -5.54 2.28 -6.71
C THR A 176 -5.45 3.65 -6.04
N ASP A 177 -6.28 4.60 -6.46
CA ASP A 177 -6.34 5.95 -5.89
C ASP A 177 -6.81 5.90 -4.42
N GLN A 178 -7.82 5.06 -4.12
CA GLN A 178 -8.31 4.86 -2.75
C GLN A 178 -7.24 4.26 -1.85
N MET A 179 -6.58 3.18 -2.27
CA MET A 179 -5.56 2.51 -1.47
C MET A 179 -4.33 3.38 -1.24
N ASN A 180 -3.89 4.13 -2.27
CA ASN A 180 -2.81 5.10 -2.11
C ASN A 180 -3.20 6.22 -1.14
N THR A 181 -4.43 6.72 -1.20
CA THR A 181 -4.93 7.72 -0.25
C THR A 181 -4.94 7.17 1.18
N CYS A 182 -5.43 5.95 1.38
CA CYS A 182 -5.39 5.27 2.67
C CYS A 182 -3.96 5.10 3.19
N TRP A 183 -3.03 4.66 2.34
CA TRP A 183 -1.62 4.50 2.69
C TRP A 183 -0.96 5.82 3.10
N VAL A 184 -1.14 6.88 2.31
CA VAL A 184 -0.60 8.21 2.62
C VAL A 184 -1.13 8.72 3.95
N ASN A 185 -2.44 8.59 4.20
CA ASN A 185 -3.04 9.00 5.46
C ASN A 185 -2.51 8.20 6.67
N LEU A 186 -2.35 6.89 6.51
CA LEU A 186 -1.78 6.03 7.54
C LEU A 186 -0.32 6.40 7.86
N ASN A 187 0.48 6.61 6.81
CA ASN A 187 1.88 7.00 6.95
C ASN A 187 2.01 8.37 7.64
N GLN A 188 1.17 9.35 7.26
CA GLN A 188 1.14 10.66 7.91
C GLN A 188 0.84 10.54 9.41
N ARG A 189 -0.18 9.74 9.79
CA ARG A 189 -0.50 9.50 11.21
C ARG A 189 0.65 8.84 11.98
N ALA A 190 1.38 7.93 11.34
CA ALA A 190 2.56 7.30 11.94
C ALA A 190 3.69 8.32 12.16
N VAL A 191 3.97 9.18 11.17
CA VAL A 191 4.95 10.27 11.27
C VAL A 191 4.56 11.29 12.34
N ASP A 192 3.30 11.70 12.40
CA ASP A 192 2.82 12.62 13.43
C ASP A 192 3.01 12.04 14.84
N ARG A 193 2.72 10.74 15.01
CA ARG A 193 2.95 10.03 16.27
C ARG A 193 4.44 9.98 16.62
N GLN A 194 5.31 9.70 15.65
CA GLN A 194 6.77 9.73 15.83
C GLN A 194 7.23 11.11 16.35
N ASN A 195 6.81 12.18 15.68
CA ASN A 195 7.18 13.55 16.04
C ASN A 195 6.69 13.93 17.45
N PHE A 196 5.49 13.49 17.81
CA PHE A 196 4.95 13.67 19.15
C PHE A 196 5.80 12.95 20.21
N LEU A 197 6.13 11.66 20.00
CA LEU A 197 6.95 10.88 20.92
C LEU A 197 8.35 11.47 21.10
N GLU A 198 8.97 11.97 20.02
CA GLU A 198 10.27 12.63 20.08
C GLU A 198 10.23 13.95 20.84
N THR A 199 9.13 14.70 20.72
CA THR A 199 8.93 15.95 21.47
C THR A 199 8.74 15.66 22.96
N GLU A 200 7.89 14.71 23.32
CA GLU A 200 7.70 14.27 24.71
C GLU A 200 9.02 13.77 25.32
N MET A 201 9.80 12.99 24.58
CA MET A 201 11.10 12.51 25.03
C MET A 201 12.07 13.66 25.35
N LYS A 202 12.13 14.69 24.49
CA LYS A 202 12.94 15.89 24.75
C LYS A 202 12.48 16.63 26.02
N THR A 203 11.16 16.74 26.22
CA THR A 203 10.59 17.37 27.42
C THR A 203 10.98 16.60 28.69
N VAL A 204 10.86 15.27 28.70
CA VAL A 204 11.26 14.41 29.83
C VAL A 204 12.77 14.52 30.11
N GLN A 205 13.59 14.58 29.06
CA GLN A 205 15.04 14.76 29.23
C GLN A 205 15.38 16.14 29.79
N ALA A 206 14.65 17.19 29.42
CA ALA A 206 14.85 18.53 29.98
C ALA A 206 14.47 18.57 31.47
N SER A 207 13.30 18.04 31.83
CA SER A 207 12.86 18.00 33.23
C SER A 207 13.77 17.15 34.12
N HIS A 208 14.35 16.06 33.58
CA HIS A 208 15.36 15.28 34.30
C HIS A 208 16.60 16.12 34.64
N LYS A 209 17.11 16.90 33.69
CA LYS A 209 18.27 17.79 33.91
C LYS A 209 17.97 18.90 34.91
N ASP A 210 16.75 19.45 34.87
CA ASP A 210 16.32 20.47 35.83
C ASP A 210 16.25 19.87 37.24
N LEU A 211 15.74 18.64 37.38
CA LEU A 211 15.70 17.92 38.65
C LEU A 211 17.11 17.63 39.17
N GLU A 212 18.03 17.15 38.33
CA GLU A 212 19.43 16.93 38.70
C GLU A 212 20.09 18.23 39.21
N SER A 213 19.83 19.34 38.52
CA SER A 213 20.34 20.67 38.90
C SER A 213 19.76 21.14 40.24
N PHE A 214 18.47 20.93 40.46
CA PHE A 214 17.80 21.25 41.71
C PHE A 214 18.32 20.41 42.89
N LEU A 215 18.54 19.10 42.69
CA LEU A 215 19.10 18.22 43.70
C LEU A 215 20.52 18.64 44.10
N LYS A 216 21.35 19.03 43.11
CA LYS A 216 22.67 19.57 43.38
C LYS A 216 22.61 20.87 44.20
N TRP A 217 21.72 21.79 43.82
CA TRP A 217 21.51 23.03 44.57
C TRP A 217 21.05 22.76 46.01
N LEU A 218 20.12 21.82 46.22
CA LEU A 218 19.69 21.41 47.55
C LEU A 218 20.86 20.88 48.40
N GLN A 219 21.73 20.05 47.82
CA GLN A 219 22.90 19.53 48.49
C GLN A 219 23.90 20.65 48.88
N GLU A 220 24.10 21.65 48.01
CA GLU A 220 24.93 22.82 48.29
C GLU A 220 24.31 23.69 49.40
N ALA A 221 23.00 23.87 49.40
CA ALA A 221 22.27 24.59 50.44
C ALA A 221 22.36 23.89 51.80
N GLU A 222 22.16 22.57 51.84
CA GLU A 222 22.31 21.75 53.05
C GLU A 222 23.75 21.85 53.60
N THR A 223 24.75 21.78 52.72
CA THR A 223 26.16 21.97 53.09
C THR A 223 26.40 23.35 53.71
N THR A 224 25.83 24.41 53.12
CA THR A 224 25.96 25.78 53.63
C THR A 224 25.32 25.93 55.02
N VAL A 225 24.12 25.38 55.22
CA VAL A 225 23.43 25.39 56.53
C VAL A 225 24.26 24.66 57.58
N ASN A 226 24.83 23.50 57.25
CA ASN A 226 25.67 22.72 58.16
C ASN A 226 26.95 23.49 58.56
N VAL A 227 27.58 24.19 57.62
CA VAL A 227 28.76 25.03 57.90
C VAL A 227 28.41 26.22 58.80
N LEU A 228 27.28 26.87 58.57
CA LEU A 228 26.83 28.00 59.40
C LEU A 228 26.48 27.55 60.84
N ALA A 229 25.86 26.38 60.99
CA ALA A 229 25.58 25.80 62.30
C ALA A 229 26.87 25.53 63.08
N ASP A 230 27.87 24.88 62.47
CA ASP A 230 29.18 24.64 63.09
C ASP A 230 29.92 25.97 63.42
N ALA A 231 29.84 26.97 62.55
CA ALA A 231 30.43 28.29 62.82
C ALA A 231 29.77 28.97 64.04
N SER A 232 28.43 28.92 64.13
CA SER A 232 27.67 29.45 65.27
C SER A 232 28.03 28.73 66.58
N ASP A 233 28.13 27.40 66.57
CA ASP A 233 28.48 26.63 67.76
C ASP A 233 29.89 26.94 68.26
N ARG A 234 30.85 27.11 67.34
CA ARG A 234 32.23 27.52 67.67
C ARG A 234 32.28 28.94 68.24
N GLU A 235 31.49 29.86 67.71
CA GLU A 235 31.42 31.23 68.23
C GLU A 235 30.87 31.24 69.66
N ASN A 236 29.77 30.52 69.92
CA ASN A 236 29.20 30.38 71.26
C ASN A 236 30.22 29.81 72.26
N ALA A 237 30.92 28.73 71.89
CA ALA A 237 31.94 28.12 72.74
C ALA A 237 33.14 29.07 73.01
N ALA A 238 33.51 29.89 72.03
CA ALA A 238 34.56 30.89 72.19
C ALA A 238 34.14 32.02 73.15
N GLN A 239 32.91 32.52 73.04
CA GLN A 239 32.35 33.53 73.94
C GLN A 239 32.27 33.01 75.38
N ASP A 240 31.81 31.79 75.58
CA ASP A 240 31.79 31.14 76.90
C ASP A 240 33.19 31.03 77.50
N THR A 241 34.18 30.63 76.70
CA THR A 241 35.57 30.53 77.14
C THR A 241 36.13 31.89 77.59
N VAL A 242 35.80 32.97 76.88
CA VAL A 242 36.18 34.34 77.26
C VAL A 242 35.50 34.75 78.55
N CYS A 243 34.20 34.51 78.69
CA CYS A 243 33.42 34.81 79.90
C CYS A 243 33.99 34.08 81.14
N ILE A 244 34.26 32.78 81.04
CA ILE A 244 34.86 31.98 82.11
C ILE A 244 36.24 32.53 82.51
N ARG A 245 37.06 32.93 81.54
CA ARG A 245 38.39 33.51 81.82
C ARG A 245 38.28 34.83 82.58
N GLU A 246 37.33 35.68 82.21
CA GLU A 246 37.11 36.96 82.87
C GLU A 246 36.60 36.78 84.30
N LEU A 247 35.63 35.87 84.50
CA LEU A 247 35.15 35.49 85.84
C LEU A 247 36.30 34.97 86.73
N ARG A 248 37.17 34.11 86.20
CA ARG A 248 38.34 33.61 86.95
C ARG A 248 39.29 34.74 87.36
N LYS A 249 39.56 35.71 86.48
CA LYS A 249 40.40 36.87 86.83
C LYS A 249 39.77 37.69 87.95
N GLN A 250 38.47 37.99 87.86
CA GLN A 250 37.77 38.74 88.91
C GLN A 250 37.82 38.02 90.27
N MET A 251 37.74 36.69 90.28
CA MET A 251 37.86 35.91 91.52
C MET A 251 39.28 35.91 92.11
N GLN A 252 40.34 35.97 91.29
CA GLN A 252 41.73 36.04 91.76
C GLN A 252 42.12 37.41 92.32
N VAL A 253 41.52 38.49 91.83
CA VAL A 253 41.78 39.87 92.33
C VAL A 253 41.05 40.15 93.65
N ARG A 254 40.12 39.28 94.06
CA ARG A 254 39.25 39.46 95.24
C ARG A 254 39.69 38.66 96.48
N ASN A 255 40.86 38.01 96.42
CA ASN A 255 41.55 37.36 97.55
C ASN A 255 42.85 38.11 97.87
#